data_AF-A0A957ILN8-F1
#
_entry.id   AF-A0A957ILN8-F1
#
_cell.length_a   1.000
_cell.length_b   1.000
_cell.length_c   1.000
_cell.angle_alpha   90.00
_cell.angle_beta   90.00
_cell.angle_gamma   90.00
#
_symmetry.space_group_name_H-M   'P 1'
#
loop_
_entity.id
_entity.type
_entity.pdbx_description
1 polymer ?
#
loop_
_entity_poly.entity_id
_entity_poly.type
_entity_poly.pdbx_seq_one_letter_code
_entity_poly.pdbx_strand_id
1 'polypeptide(L)'
;MSQIIGSVEVTYNRQEKIWQAQNGQVLAVHPAGKEGKKAAIIAAIAHEQPQLAALAEAAAARWPELSSRLWKAAVNVVNGRMLPGQNQYVGEVARFESLTTDDIWVLQWFPDTGPCCSCPDHEEARAPIGPGGHRYCNHALTYLLHHKLQEAAHVS
;
A
#
# COMPACT_ATOMS: atom_id res chain seq x y z
N MET A 1 -15.01 -8.77 10.05
CA MET A 1 -14.17 -8.52 8.87
C MET A 1 -12.76 -8.38 9.41
N SER A 2 -11.90 -9.33 9.09
CA SER A 2 -10.48 -9.29 9.40
C SER A 2 -9.68 -9.00 8.14
N GLN A 3 -8.47 -8.48 8.30
CA GLN A 3 -7.52 -8.24 7.21
C GLN A 3 -6.15 -8.74 7.66
N ILE A 4 -5.48 -9.54 6.83
CA ILE A 4 -4.13 -10.04 7.11
C ILE A 4 -3.10 -9.13 6.44
N ILE A 5 -2.07 -8.75 7.18
CA ILE A 5 -0.93 -7.93 6.76
C ILE A 5 0.33 -8.66 7.25
N GLY A 6 1.00 -9.36 6.35
CA GLY A 6 2.11 -10.26 6.71
C GLY A 6 1.61 -11.37 7.63
N SER A 7 2.20 -11.47 8.82
CA SER A 7 1.75 -12.37 9.90
C SER A 7 0.75 -11.72 10.87
N VAL A 8 0.46 -10.43 10.74
CA VAL A 8 -0.48 -9.70 11.63
C VAL A 8 -1.91 -9.73 11.08
N GLU A 9 -2.86 -10.11 11.93
CA GLU A 9 -4.29 -9.96 11.67
C GLU A 9 -4.81 -8.64 12.27
N VAL A 10 -5.50 -7.85 11.46
CA VAL A 10 -6.25 -6.66 11.89
C VAL A 10 -7.74 -7.02 11.97
N THR A 11 -8.30 -6.97 13.17
CA THR A 11 -9.69 -7.40 13.44
C THR A 11 -10.48 -6.33 14.19
N TYR A 12 -11.80 -6.40 14.08
CA TYR A 12 -12.71 -5.56 14.87
C TYR A 12 -13.40 -6.41 15.94
N ASN A 13 -13.07 -6.18 17.21
CA ASN A 13 -13.80 -6.77 18.33
C ASN A 13 -15.12 -6.00 18.51
N ARG A 14 -16.24 -6.65 18.19
CA ARG A 14 -17.59 -6.05 18.28
C ARG A 14 -18.07 -5.85 19.71
N GLN A 15 -17.66 -6.70 20.64
CA GLN A 15 -18.10 -6.62 22.04
C GLN A 15 -17.48 -5.40 22.71
N GLU A 16 -16.18 -5.21 22.50
CA GLU A 16 -15.41 -4.11 23.10
C GLU A 16 -15.41 -2.84 22.24
N LYS A 17 -15.92 -2.92 21.00
CA LYS A 17 -15.93 -1.84 20.01
C LYS A 17 -14.53 -1.26 19.78
N ILE A 18 -13.57 -2.13 19.50
CA ILE A 18 -12.17 -1.76 19.24
C ILE A 18 -11.64 -2.43 17.98
N TRP A 19 -10.66 -1.80 17.36
CA TRP A 19 -9.79 -2.44 16.36
C TRP A 19 -8.54 -2.97 17.05
N GLN A 20 -8.10 -4.16 16.65
CA GLN A 20 -6.91 -4.82 17.19
C GLN A 20 -5.99 -5.22 16.04
N ALA A 21 -4.69 -5.08 16.26
CA ALA A 21 -3.65 -5.74 15.47
C ALA A 21 -3.05 -6.86 16.32
N GLN A 22 -2.99 -8.09 15.79
CA GLN A 22 -2.57 -9.26 16.56
C GLN A 22 -1.75 -10.26 15.73
N ASN A 23 -0.79 -10.93 16.36
CA ASN A 23 -0.01 -12.03 15.78
C ASN A 23 0.21 -13.10 16.86
N GLY A 24 -0.83 -13.92 17.10
CA GLY A 24 -0.90 -14.84 18.26
C GLY A 24 -1.11 -14.13 19.62
N GLN A 25 -0.68 -12.88 19.75
CA GLN A 25 -0.94 -11.98 20.88
C GLN A 25 -1.38 -10.60 20.37
N VAL A 26 -2.10 -9.84 21.20
CA VAL A 26 -2.53 -8.47 20.86
C VAL A 26 -1.31 -7.53 20.87
N LEU A 27 -1.02 -6.92 19.72
CA LEU A 27 0.08 -5.98 19.54
C LEU A 27 -0.36 -4.54 19.85
N ALA A 28 -1.55 -4.17 19.39
CA ALA A 28 -2.10 -2.83 19.58
C ALA A 28 -3.64 -2.85 19.61
N VAL A 29 -4.21 -1.90 20.34
CA VAL A 29 -5.66 -1.70 20.50
C VAL A 29 -6.00 -0.25 20.17
N HIS A 30 -7.02 -0.05 19.35
CA HIS A 30 -7.48 1.26 18.90
C HIS A 30 -9.01 1.38 19.01
N PRO A 31 -9.55 2.60 19.22
CA PRO A 31 -10.99 2.80 19.34
C PRO A 31 -11.75 2.41 18.06
N ALA A 32 -13.08 2.24 18.16
CA ALA A 32 -13.92 2.06 16.99
C ALA A 32 -13.81 3.22 15.97
N GLY A 33 -14.19 2.93 14.73
CA GLY A 33 -14.25 3.91 13.65
C GLY A 33 -13.16 3.74 12.58
N LYS A 34 -13.21 4.59 11.56
CA LYS A 34 -12.27 4.54 10.42
C LYS A 34 -10.84 4.87 10.85
N GLU A 35 -10.66 5.85 11.73
CA GLU A 35 -9.34 6.24 12.24
C GLU A 35 -8.72 5.13 13.10
N GLY A 36 -9.50 4.45 13.93
CA GLY A 36 -8.99 3.31 14.70
C GLY A 36 -8.61 2.12 13.81
N LYS A 37 -9.38 1.85 12.75
CA LYS A 37 -8.98 0.85 11.74
C LYS A 37 -7.65 1.21 11.09
N LYS A 38 -7.50 2.47 10.69
CA LYS A 38 -6.27 2.98 10.09
C LYS A 38 -5.09 2.84 11.04
N ALA A 39 -5.25 3.22 12.32
CA ALA A 39 -4.21 3.08 13.33
C ALA A 39 -3.79 1.61 13.55
N ALA A 40 -4.75 0.68 13.58
CA ALA A 40 -4.46 -0.76 13.66
C ALA A 40 -3.67 -1.28 12.43
N ILE A 41 -4.02 -0.81 11.23
CA ILE A 41 -3.27 -1.12 10.00
C ILE A 41 -1.83 -0.58 10.08
N ILE A 42 -1.65 0.65 10.55
CA ILE A 42 -0.32 1.26 10.72
C ILE A 42 0.51 0.44 11.72
N ALA A 43 -0.08 0.06 12.86
CA ALA A 43 0.58 -0.77 13.87
C ALA A 43 1.00 -2.14 13.29
N ALA A 44 0.14 -2.77 12.48
CA ALA A 44 0.45 -4.02 11.81
C ALA A 44 1.63 -3.88 10.83
N ILE A 45 1.62 -2.84 9.98
CA ILE A 45 2.73 -2.59 9.04
C ILE A 45 4.02 -2.27 9.80
N ALA A 46 3.96 -1.46 10.85
CA ALA A 46 5.13 -1.12 11.65
C ALA A 46 5.74 -2.33 12.37
N HIS A 47 4.92 -3.30 12.76
CA HIS A 47 5.39 -4.57 13.32
C HIS A 47 6.11 -5.44 12.27
N GLU A 48 5.51 -5.58 11.08
CA GLU A 48 6.05 -6.41 10.00
C GLU A 48 7.28 -5.78 9.33
N GLN A 49 7.22 -4.49 9.04
CA GLN A 49 8.25 -3.74 8.32
C GLN A 49 8.32 -2.28 8.83
N PRO A 50 9.09 -2.02 9.91
CA PRO A 50 9.21 -0.68 10.50
C PRO A 50 9.67 0.40 9.51
N GLN A 51 10.63 0.08 8.65
CA GLN A 51 11.17 1.02 7.66
C GLN A 51 10.10 1.42 6.62
N LEU A 52 9.29 0.47 6.17
CA LEU A 52 8.18 0.73 5.27
C LEU A 52 7.12 1.63 5.91
N ALA A 53 6.80 1.40 7.20
CA ALA A 53 5.87 2.25 7.93
C ALA A 53 6.37 3.70 7.99
N ALA A 54 7.66 3.90 8.29
CA ALA A 54 8.27 5.23 8.31
C ALA A 54 8.25 5.92 6.93
N LEU A 55 8.54 5.18 5.86
CA LEU A 55 8.45 5.69 4.48
C LEU A 55 7.02 6.11 4.10
N ALA A 56 6.04 5.26 4.42
CA ALA A 56 4.63 5.52 4.15
C ALA A 56 4.11 6.71 4.96
N GLU A 57 4.53 6.84 6.23
CA GLU A 57 4.19 7.97 7.09
C GLU A 57 4.77 9.28 6.55
N ALA A 58 6.06 9.31 6.22
CA ALA A 58 6.70 10.49 5.64
C ALA A 58 6.05 10.91 4.32
N ALA A 59 5.74 9.95 3.44
CA ALA A 59 5.02 10.21 2.21
C ALA A 59 3.60 10.74 2.46
N ALA A 60 2.89 10.19 3.44
CA ALA A 60 1.52 10.60 3.77
C ALA A 60 1.47 11.99 4.41
N ALA A 61 2.49 12.37 5.17
CA ALA A 61 2.64 13.72 5.69
C ALA A 61 2.93 14.72 4.57
N ARG A 62 3.75 14.33 3.59
CA ARG A 62 4.09 15.17 2.44
C ARG A 62 2.94 15.33 1.44
N TRP A 63 2.13 14.29 1.26
CA TRP A 63 0.99 14.24 0.33
C TRP A 63 -0.27 13.70 1.02
N PRO A 64 -0.95 14.53 1.85
CA PRO A 64 -2.10 14.11 2.63
C PRO A 64 -3.25 13.52 1.80
N GLU A 65 -3.46 14.03 0.58
CA GLU A 65 -4.44 13.56 -0.39
C GLU A 65 -4.18 12.11 -0.84
N LEU A 66 -2.94 11.65 -0.76
CA LEU A 66 -2.53 10.29 -1.08
C LEU A 66 -2.54 9.36 0.15
N SER A 67 -2.72 9.88 1.37
CA SER A 67 -2.53 9.13 2.62
C SER A 67 -3.26 7.78 2.65
N SER A 68 -4.55 7.76 2.30
CA SER A 68 -5.32 6.50 2.30
C SER A 68 -4.76 5.47 1.31
N ARG A 69 -4.27 5.92 0.15
CA ARG A 69 -3.68 5.04 -0.87
C ARG A 69 -2.27 4.61 -0.52
N LEU A 70 -1.48 5.46 0.12
CA LEU A 70 -0.14 5.13 0.63
C LEU A 70 -0.21 3.99 1.67
N TRP A 71 -1.16 4.05 2.61
CA TRP A 71 -1.32 2.96 3.58
C TRP A 71 -1.81 1.66 2.94
N LYS A 72 -2.71 1.73 1.95
CA LYS A 72 -3.06 0.54 1.14
C LYS A 72 -1.87 0.01 0.35
N ALA A 73 -1.04 0.91 -0.19
CA ALA A 73 0.15 0.54 -0.93
C ALA A 73 1.17 -0.18 -0.05
N ALA A 74 1.37 0.29 1.18
CA ALA A 74 2.23 -0.37 2.16
C ALA A 74 1.70 -1.77 2.53
N VAL A 75 0.39 -1.94 2.72
CA VAL A 75 -0.21 -3.29 2.88
C VAL A 75 0.14 -4.20 1.70
N ASN A 76 0.04 -3.70 0.47
CA ASN A 76 0.39 -4.49 -0.72
C ASN A 76 1.88 -4.88 -0.75
N VAL A 77 2.79 -4.00 -0.28
CA VAL A 77 4.22 -4.33 -0.17
C VAL A 77 4.43 -5.46 0.85
N VAL A 78 3.88 -5.33 2.06
CA VAL A 78 4.03 -6.37 3.10
C VAL A 78 3.46 -7.71 2.62
N ASN A 79 2.31 -7.69 1.95
CA ASN A 79 1.65 -8.90 1.46
C ASN A 79 2.22 -9.45 0.15
N GLY A 80 3.33 -8.88 -0.38
CA GLY A 80 3.97 -9.38 -1.59
C GLY A 80 3.08 -9.33 -2.84
N ARG A 81 2.17 -8.35 -2.94
CA ARG A 81 1.18 -8.25 -4.04
C ARG A 81 1.73 -7.66 -5.33
N MET A 82 2.99 -7.25 -5.32
CA MET A 82 3.70 -6.77 -6.49
C MET A 82 4.55 -7.89 -7.07
N LEU A 83 4.32 -8.21 -8.33
CA LEU A 83 5.10 -9.15 -9.12
C LEU A 83 6.06 -8.39 -10.04
N PRO A 84 7.19 -9.00 -10.42
CA PRO A 84 8.09 -8.41 -11.40
C PRO A 84 7.38 -8.22 -12.75
N GLY A 85 7.77 -7.16 -13.47
CA GLY A 85 7.36 -6.96 -14.85
C GLY A 85 7.86 -8.09 -15.76
N GLN A 86 7.11 -8.39 -16.83
CA GLN A 86 7.45 -9.44 -17.79
C GLN A 86 7.91 -8.89 -19.15
N ASN A 87 8.10 -7.57 -19.26
CA ASN A 87 8.51 -6.87 -20.50
C ASN A 87 7.57 -7.15 -21.69
N GLN A 88 6.28 -7.38 -21.44
CA GLN A 88 5.28 -7.55 -22.50
C GLN A 88 4.84 -6.20 -23.07
N TYR A 89 4.94 -5.15 -22.26
CA TYR A 89 4.59 -3.78 -22.65
C TYR A 89 5.79 -2.85 -22.48
N VAL A 90 5.93 -1.88 -23.39
CA VAL A 90 6.98 -0.85 -23.29
C VAL A 90 6.84 -0.10 -21.96
N GLY A 91 7.93 0.03 -21.22
CA GLY A 91 7.94 0.72 -19.93
C GLY A 91 7.31 -0.08 -18.79
N GLU A 92 6.94 -1.34 -18.98
CA GLU A 92 6.45 -2.20 -17.90
C GLU A 92 7.50 -2.35 -16.79
N VAL A 93 7.10 -2.05 -15.56
CA VAL A 93 7.98 -2.14 -14.37
C VAL A 93 7.48 -3.13 -13.33
N ALA A 94 6.17 -3.39 -13.27
CA ALA A 94 5.57 -4.29 -12.30
C ALA A 94 4.20 -4.81 -12.74
N ARG A 95 3.76 -5.89 -12.09
CA ARG A 95 2.40 -6.44 -12.18
C ARG A 95 1.77 -6.57 -10.80
N PHE A 96 0.45 -6.53 -10.74
CA PHE A 96 -0.29 -6.63 -9.50
C PHE A 96 -1.48 -7.56 -9.68
N GLU A 97 -1.53 -8.62 -8.88
CA GLU A 97 -2.71 -9.47 -8.82
C GLU A 97 -3.84 -8.75 -8.08
N SER A 98 -5.03 -8.78 -8.67
CA SER A 98 -6.23 -8.30 -7.99
C SER A 98 -6.53 -9.16 -6.76
N LEU A 99 -7.05 -8.51 -5.70
CA LEU A 99 -7.46 -9.21 -4.48
C LEU A 99 -8.87 -9.80 -4.57
N THR A 100 -9.66 -9.39 -5.58
CA THR A 100 -11.09 -9.69 -5.67
C THR A 100 -11.49 -10.33 -6.99
N THR A 101 -10.61 -10.32 -7.97
CA THR A 101 -10.82 -10.86 -9.31
C THR A 101 -9.57 -11.61 -9.75
N ASP A 102 -9.66 -12.38 -10.83
CA ASP A 102 -8.50 -13.05 -11.43
C ASP A 102 -7.69 -12.12 -12.36
N ASP A 103 -7.89 -10.80 -12.23
CA ASP A 103 -7.25 -9.81 -13.08
C ASP A 103 -5.80 -9.53 -12.64
N ILE A 104 -4.96 -9.22 -13.63
CA ILE A 104 -3.61 -8.71 -13.45
C ILE A 104 -3.55 -7.27 -13.94
N TRP A 105 -3.17 -6.36 -13.06
CA TRP A 105 -2.92 -4.97 -13.42
C TRP A 105 -1.45 -4.78 -13.78
N VAL A 106 -1.20 -4.14 -14.91
CA VAL A 106 0.14 -3.82 -15.38
C VAL A 106 0.46 -2.39 -14.98
N LEU A 107 1.66 -2.17 -14.43
CA LEU A 107 2.20 -0.85 -14.18
C LEU A 107 3.34 -0.59 -15.16
N GLN A 108 3.19 0.49 -15.91
CA GLN A 108 4.21 1.07 -16.76
C GLN A 108 4.73 2.36 -16.12
N TRP A 109 6.00 2.68 -16.34
CA TRP A 109 6.62 3.92 -15.89
C TRP A 109 7.31 4.61 -17.06
N PHE A 110 6.94 5.87 -17.30
CA PHE A 110 7.51 6.69 -18.36
C PHE A 110 8.11 7.96 -17.77
N PRO A 111 9.32 8.38 -18.18
CA PRO A 111 9.94 9.60 -17.66
C PRO A 111 9.08 10.85 -17.83
N ASP A 112 8.38 10.98 -18.97
CA ASP A 112 7.68 12.21 -19.34
C ASP A 112 6.25 12.27 -18.79
N THR A 113 5.59 11.12 -18.64
CA THR A 113 4.17 11.04 -18.28
C THR A 113 3.91 10.40 -16.92
N GLY A 114 4.95 9.92 -16.25
CA GLY A 114 4.88 9.30 -14.93
C GLY A 114 4.31 7.87 -14.97
N PRO A 115 3.75 7.37 -13.86
CA PRO A 115 3.15 6.04 -13.80
C PRO A 115 1.90 5.95 -14.67
N CYS A 116 1.74 4.83 -15.38
CA CYS A 116 0.51 4.45 -16.06
C CYS A 116 0.12 3.04 -15.63
N CYS A 117 -1.06 2.88 -15.04
CA CYS A 117 -1.53 1.57 -14.58
C CYS A 117 -2.83 1.19 -15.30
N SER A 118 -2.96 -0.08 -15.66
CA SER A 118 -4.18 -0.63 -16.28
C SER A 118 -5.30 -0.92 -15.27
N CYS A 119 -5.21 -0.44 -14.03
CA CYS A 119 -6.28 -0.61 -13.06
C CYS A 119 -7.40 0.43 -13.26
N PRO A 120 -8.67 0.11 -12.94
CA PRO A 120 -9.79 1.03 -13.12
C PRO A 120 -9.60 2.38 -12.40
N ASP A 121 -8.94 2.36 -11.24
CA ASP A 121 -8.61 3.58 -10.49
C ASP A 121 -7.79 4.56 -11.34
N HIS A 122 -6.86 4.07 -12.16
CA HIS A 122 -6.03 4.90 -13.01
C HIS A 122 -6.68 5.17 -14.38
N GLU A 123 -7.19 4.15 -15.06
CA GLU A 123 -7.81 4.26 -16.39
C GLU A 123 -9.03 5.18 -16.40
N GLU A 124 -9.86 5.11 -15.36
CA GLU A 124 -11.05 5.97 -15.22
C GLU A 124 -10.76 7.30 -14.53
N ALA A 125 -9.48 7.68 -14.39
CA ALA A 125 -9.05 8.95 -13.79
C ALA A 125 -9.58 9.19 -12.35
N ARG A 126 -9.83 8.11 -11.58
CA ARG A 126 -10.28 8.16 -10.17
C ARG A 126 -9.12 8.30 -9.18
N ALA A 127 -7.90 7.99 -9.62
CA ALA A 127 -6.68 8.15 -8.87
C ALA A 127 -6.36 9.65 -8.68
N PRO A 128 -6.03 10.07 -7.46
CA PRO A 128 -5.70 11.44 -7.13
C PRO A 128 -4.41 11.84 -7.83
N ILE A 129 -4.34 13.13 -8.14
CA ILE A 129 -3.14 13.76 -8.68
C ILE A 129 -2.18 14.00 -7.51
N GLY A 130 -0.94 13.58 -7.66
CA GLY A 130 0.11 13.72 -6.67
C GLY A 130 1.33 14.47 -7.24
N PRO A 131 2.55 14.09 -6.82
CA PRO A 131 3.80 14.69 -7.31
C PRO A 131 3.90 14.79 -8.83
N GLY A 132 4.45 15.90 -9.32
CA GLY A 132 4.66 16.11 -10.76
C GLY A 132 3.38 16.25 -11.59
N GLY A 133 2.21 16.32 -10.95
CA GLY A 133 0.93 16.41 -11.68
C GLY A 133 0.44 15.06 -12.22
N HIS A 134 1.04 13.95 -11.79
CA HIS A 134 0.66 12.59 -12.24
C HIS A 134 -0.38 11.95 -11.32
N ARG A 135 -1.11 10.96 -11.84
CA ARG A 135 -2.11 10.21 -11.08
C ARG A 135 -1.48 9.02 -10.37
N TYR A 136 -1.81 8.84 -9.10
CA TYR A 136 -1.25 7.76 -8.28
C TYR A 136 -2.35 6.84 -7.74
N CYS A 137 -2.53 5.70 -8.43
CA CYS A 137 -3.28 4.58 -7.87
C CYS A 137 -2.46 3.90 -6.76
N ASN A 138 -3.09 2.99 -6.01
CA ASN A 138 -2.39 2.22 -4.99
C ASN A 138 -1.22 1.40 -5.58
N HIS A 139 -1.34 0.86 -6.79
CA HIS A 139 -0.28 0.07 -7.44
C HIS A 139 0.98 0.90 -7.74
N ALA A 140 0.81 2.11 -8.31
CA ALA A 140 1.93 3.03 -8.55
C ALA A 140 2.64 3.41 -7.24
N LEU A 141 1.87 3.64 -6.16
CA LEU A 141 2.43 3.92 -4.85
C LEU A 141 3.09 2.69 -4.21
N THR A 142 2.58 1.48 -4.43
CA THR A 142 3.21 0.23 -3.97
C THR A 142 4.58 0.07 -4.60
N TYR A 143 4.68 0.28 -5.92
CA TYR A 143 5.96 0.24 -6.63
C TYR A 143 6.98 1.24 -6.06
N LEU A 144 6.56 2.50 -5.87
CA LEU A 144 7.42 3.54 -5.31
C LEU A 144 7.90 3.21 -3.88
N LEU A 145 6.99 2.77 -3.00
CA LEU A 145 7.36 2.40 -1.63
C LEU A 145 8.30 1.20 -1.60
N HIS A 146 8.04 0.18 -2.43
CA HIS A 146 8.91 -0.99 -2.51
C HIS A 146 10.32 -0.63 -2.99
N HIS A 147 10.43 0.18 -4.03
CA HIS A 147 11.73 0.60 -4.56
C HIS A 147 12.50 1.46 -3.55
N LYS A 148 11.81 2.38 -2.86
CA LYS A 148 12.43 3.19 -1.79
C LYS A 148 12.91 2.35 -0.61
N LEU A 149 12.17 1.31 -0.25
CA LEU A 149 12.58 0.36 0.78
C LEU A 149 13.83 -0.41 0.36
N GLN A 150 13.92 -0.87 -0.89
CA GLN A 150 15.11 -1.54 -1.43
C GLN A 150 16.33 -0.61 -1.47
N GLU A 151 16.15 0.64 -1.91
CA GLU A 151 17.20 1.66 -1.89
C GLU A 151 17.76 1.87 -0.47
N ALA A 152 16.90 1.93 0.55
CA ALA A 152 17.32 2.08 1.94
C ALA A 152 18.12 0.85 2.43
N ALA A 153 17.75 -0.36 2.00
CA ALA A 153 18.43 -1.59 2.39
C ALA A 153 19.84 -1.71 1.78
N HIS A 154 20.09 -1.13 0.60
CA HIS A 154 21.40 -1.17 -0.08
C HIS A 154 22.40 -0.10 0.40
N VAL A 155 21.95 0.86 1.21
CA VAL A 155 22.80 1.92 1.80
C VAL A 155 23.24 1.56 3.24
N SER A 156 22.84 0.37 3.72
CA SER A 156 23.09 -0.13 5.08
C SER A 156 24.29 -1.06 5.17
#